data_AF-A0AAD4PIV9-F1
#
_entry.id   AF-A0AAD4PIV9-F1
#
_cell.length_a   1.000
_cell.length_b   1.000
_cell.length_c   1.000
_cell.angle_alpha   90.00
_cell.angle_beta   90.00
_cell.angle_gamma   90.00
#
_symmetry.space_group_name_H-M   'P 1'
#
loop_
_entity.id
_entity.type
_entity.pdbx_description
1 polymer ?
#
loop_
_entity_poly.entity_id
_entity_poly.type
_entity_poly.pdbx_seq_one_letter_code
_entity_poly.pdbx_strand_id
1 'polypeptide(L)'
;STLQLTLEPDWQAEPEPNLQRVRRQLNVQGGGSPRQGFDLSINGRAPVWQSNNGRHSLDATGQYSQHLGGPYGNSRPNWGAGAQYTFRF
;
A
#
# COMPACT_ATOMS: atom_id res chain seq x y z
N SER A 1 -16.63 -46.95 36.91
CA SER A 1 -16.48 -45.50 36.80
C SER A 1 -15.45 -45.20 35.73
N THR A 2 -15.86 -44.71 34.57
CA THR A 2 -14.96 -44.43 33.44
C THR A 2 -15.03 -42.94 33.15
N LEU A 3 -13.93 -42.24 33.39
CA LEU A 3 -13.76 -40.82 33.08
C LEU A 3 -13.50 -40.70 31.58
N GLN A 4 -14.41 -40.09 30.82
CA GLN A 4 -14.14 -39.71 29.45
C GLN A 4 -13.43 -38.35 29.45
N LEU A 5 -12.16 -38.35 29.05
CA LEU A 5 -11.43 -37.13 28.70
C LEU A 5 -11.99 -36.63 27.36
N THR A 6 -12.83 -35.60 27.40
CA THR A 6 -13.16 -34.82 26.21
C THR A 6 -11.96 -33.94 25.90
N LEU A 7 -11.16 -34.35 24.91
CA LEU A 7 -10.15 -33.51 24.28
C LEU A 7 -10.90 -32.49 23.41
N GLU A 8 -11.22 -31.32 23.97
CA GLU A 8 -11.68 -30.19 23.17
C GLU A 8 -10.49 -29.71 22.31
N PRO A 9 -10.57 -29.76 20.98
CA PRO A 9 -9.51 -29.20 20.15
C PRO A 9 -9.50 -27.70 20.39
N ASP A 10 -8.38 -27.21 20.91
CA ASP A 10 -8.08 -25.80 21.08
C ASP A 10 -7.84 -25.20 19.69
N TRP A 11 -8.91 -25.06 18.92
CA TRP A 11 -8.95 -24.09 17.84
C TRP A 11 -8.92 -22.70 18.48
N GLN A 12 -7.75 -22.34 19.00
CA GLN A 12 -7.38 -20.98 19.32
C GLN A 12 -7.69 -20.21 18.07
N ALA A 13 -8.76 -19.41 18.11
CA ALA A 13 -9.11 -18.50 17.05
C ALA A 13 -7.82 -17.79 16.66
N GLU A 14 -7.29 -18.11 15.48
CA GLU A 14 -6.14 -17.39 14.94
C GLU A 14 -6.52 -15.92 15.07
N PRO A 15 -5.67 -15.07 15.69
CA PRO A 15 -6.03 -13.68 15.91
C PRO A 15 -6.44 -13.14 14.55
N GLU A 16 -7.73 -12.79 14.41
CA GLU A 16 -8.28 -12.36 13.12
C GLU A 16 -7.27 -11.39 12.54
N PRO A 17 -6.76 -11.63 11.32
CA PRO A 17 -5.70 -10.80 10.77
C PRO A 17 -6.18 -9.39 10.94
N ASN A 18 -5.46 -8.60 11.75
CA ASN A 18 -5.94 -7.29 12.15
C ASN A 18 -6.02 -6.47 10.87
N LEU A 19 -7.20 -6.46 10.25
CA LEU A 19 -7.53 -5.69 9.06
C LEU A 19 -7.67 -4.23 9.49
N GLN A 20 -6.82 -3.75 10.41
CA GLN A 20 -6.52 -2.36 10.68
C GLN A 20 -6.32 -1.74 9.31
N ARG A 21 -7.44 -1.17 8.87
CA ARG A 21 -7.82 -0.91 7.50
C ARG A 21 -6.59 -0.72 6.65
N VAL A 22 -6.19 -1.74 5.88
CA VAL A 22 -5.05 -1.65 4.96
C VAL A 22 -5.42 -0.54 3.97
N ARG A 23 -5.10 0.70 4.35
CA ARG A 23 -5.54 1.91 3.67
C ARG A 23 -4.64 2.06 2.47
N ARG A 24 -5.01 1.34 1.42
CA ARG A 24 -4.43 1.52 0.09
C ARG A 24 -4.84 2.91 -0.36
N GLN A 25 -3.85 3.80 -0.47
CA GLN A 25 -4.05 5.13 -0.99
C GLN A 25 -3.61 5.10 -2.44
N LEU A 26 -4.54 5.39 -3.34
CA LEU A 26 -4.24 5.60 -4.74
C LEU A 26 -4.68 7.03 -5.08
N ASN A 27 -3.72 7.84 -5.47
CA ASN A 27 -3.94 9.21 -5.88
C ASN A 27 -3.59 9.33 -7.36
N VAL A 28 -4.59 9.64 -8.16
CA VAL A 28 -4.41 9.95 -9.59
C VAL A 28 -4.62 11.45 -9.77
N GLN A 29 -3.65 12.10 -10.38
CA GLN A 29 -3.61 13.53 -10.65
C GLN A 29 -3.36 13.70 -12.15
N GLY A 30 -4.32 14.28 -12.85
CA GLY A 30 -4.23 14.57 -14.27
C GLY A 30 -4.53 16.03 -14.50
N GLY A 31 -3.63 16.76 -15.15
CA GLY A 31 -3.79 18.19 -15.42
C GLY A 31 -3.05 18.56 -16.69
N GLY A 32 -3.68 19.34 -17.56
CA GLY A 32 -3.04 19.69 -18.82
C GLY A 32 -3.76 20.81 -19.55
N SER A 33 -2.99 21.66 -20.22
CA SER A 33 -3.51 22.70 -21.10
C SER A 33 -3.17 22.37 -22.54
N PRO A 34 -4.08 22.57 -23.52
CA PRO A 34 -3.87 22.22 -24.93
C PRO A 34 -2.60 22.79 -25.57
N ARG A 35 -2.03 23.86 -25.00
CA ARG A 35 -0.80 24.53 -25.47
C ARG A 35 0.46 24.14 -24.71
N GLN A 36 0.35 23.52 -23.53
CA GLN A 36 1.47 23.32 -22.60
C GLN A 36 1.82 21.85 -22.39
N GLY A 37 0.89 20.93 -22.62
CA GLY A 37 1.07 19.50 -22.38
C GLY A 37 0.05 18.95 -21.38
N PHE A 38 0.09 17.63 -21.18
CA PHE A 38 -0.74 16.87 -20.26
C PHE A 38 0.14 16.14 -19.25
N ASP A 39 0.00 16.50 -17.99
CA ASP A 39 0.65 15.85 -16.85
C ASP A 39 -0.27 14.77 -16.30
N LEU A 40 0.19 13.53 -16.34
CA LEU A 40 -0.41 12.41 -15.62
C LEU A 40 0.52 12.04 -14.48
N SER A 41 -0.02 11.94 -13.26
CA SER A 41 0.70 11.38 -12.12
C SER A 41 -0.21 10.44 -11.34
N ILE A 42 0.36 9.31 -10.95
CA ILE A 42 -0.27 8.22 -10.22
C ILE A 42 0.65 7.93 -9.05
N ASN A 43 0.12 8.03 -7.83
CA ASN A 43 0.84 7.75 -6.62
C ASN A 43 0.05 6.72 -5.83
N GLY A 44 0.69 5.61 -5.49
CA GLY A 44 0.12 4.51 -4.73
C GLY A 44 0.90 4.27 -3.45
N ARG A 45 0.20 4.00 -2.36
CA ARG A 45 0.75 3.44 -1.13
C ARG A 45 -0.14 2.30 -0.67
N ALA A 46 0.46 1.17 -0.36
CA ALA A 46 -0.23 0.00 0.16
C ALA A 46 0.56 -0.58 1.36
N PRO A 47 -0.09 -0.73 2.53
CA PRO A 47 0.49 -1.51 3.62
C PRO A 47 0.64 -2.96 3.14
N VAL A 48 1.87 -3.49 3.20
CA VAL A 48 2.16 -4.87 2.77
C VAL A 48 2.27 -5.82 3.95
N TRP A 49 2.71 -5.33 5.10
CA TRP A 49 2.83 -6.13 6.31
C TRP A 49 2.70 -5.27 7.55
N GLN A 50 2.04 -5.82 8.56
CA GLN A 50 1.95 -5.23 9.88
C GLN A 50 2.06 -6.37 10.89
N SER A 51 2.86 -6.17 11.93
CA SER A 51 2.94 -7.14 13.03
C SER A 51 1.66 -7.11 13.86
N ASN A 52 1.27 -8.25 14.43
CA ASN A 52 0.06 -8.41 15.25
C ASN A 52 0.04 -7.49 16.48
N ASN A 53 1.21 -7.04 16.95
CA ASN A 53 1.35 -6.10 18.06
C ASN A 53 1.37 -4.61 17.63
N GLY A 54 1.25 -4.32 16.34
CA GLY A 54 1.27 -2.96 15.78
C GLY A 54 2.61 -2.22 15.88
N ARG A 55 3.67 -2.86 16.40
CA ARG A 55 4.99 -2.24 16.58
C ARG A 55 5.81 -2.14 15.31
N HIS A 56 5.55 -3.02 14.36
CA HIS A 56 6.24 -3.04 13.08
C HIS A 56 5.21 -2.91 11.96
N SER A 57 5.45 -1.98 11.04
CA SER A 57 4.68 -1.88 9.80
C SER A 57 5.61 -1.67 8.62
N LEU A 58 5.23 -2.24 7.48
CA LEU A 58 5.90 -2.09 6.20
C LEU A 58 4.86 -1.64 5.18
N ASP A 59 5.12 -0.47 4.60
CA ASP A 59 4.30 0.11 3.55
C ASP A 59 5.06 0.10 2.24
N ALA A 60 4.46 -0.46 1.18
CA ALA A 60 4.97 -0.28 -0.17
C ALA A 60 4.42 1.02 -0.76
N THR A 61 5.25 1.70 -1.53
CA THR A 61 4.94 2.94 -2.24
C THR A 61 5.37 2.81 -3.69
N GLY A 62 4.60 3.42 -4.58
CA GLY A 62 4.91 3.50 -5.98
C GLY A 62 4.40 4.81 -6.55
N GLN A 63 5.18 5.40 -7.43
CA GLN A 63 4.84 6.62 -8.12
C GLN A 63 5.14 6.47 -9.60
N TYR A 64 4.26 7.00 -10.42
CA TYR A 64 4.42 7.07 -11.86
C TYR A 64 3.92 8.42 -12.31
N SER A 65 4.70 9.12 -13.11
CA SER A 65 4.33 10.40 -13.70
C SER A 65 4.86 10.49 -15.11
N GLN A 66 4.04 11.02 -15.99
CA GLN A 66 4.34 11.15 -17.39
C GLN A 66 3.78 12.48 -17.86
N HIS A 67 4.66 13.30 -18.43
CA HIS A 67 4.27 14.55 -19.05
C HIS A 67 4.30 14.36 -20.57
N LEU A 68 3.12 14.47 -21.17
CA LEU A 68 2.83 14.24 -22.59
C LEU A 68 2.52 15.56 -23.28
N GLY A 69 3.39 15.98 -24.19
CA GLY A 69 3.22 17.23 -24.96
C GLY A 69 3.87 18.47 -24.35
N GLY A 70 3.77 19.59 -25.08
CA GLY A 70 4.43 20.86 -24.79
C GLY A 70 5.41 21.29 -25.91
N PRO A 71 5.71 22.60 -26.04
CA PRO A 71 6.52 23.14 -27.13
C PRO A 71 7.96 22.61 -27.20
N TYR A 72 8.43 21.92 -26.16
CA TYR A 72 9.78 21.34 -26.06
C TYR A 72 9.81 19.79 -26.19
N GLY A 73 8.70 19.17 -26.59
CA GLY A 73 8.60 17.72 -26.83
C GLY A 73 8.20 16.89 -25.60
N ASN A 74 8.05 15.57 -25.79
CA ASN A 74 7.64 14.64 -24.73
C ASN A 74 8.68 14.60 -23.60
N SER A 75 8.22 14.87 -22.38
CA SER A 75 9.06 14.72 -21.20
C SER A 75 9.24 13.25 -20.87
N ARG A 76 10.38 12.91 -20.26
CA ARG A 76 10.67 11.52 -19.88
C ARG A 76 9.68 11.05 -18.81
N PRO A 77 9.17 9.81 -18.90
CA PRO A 77 8.36 9.23 -17.83
C PRO A 77 9.23 9.12 -16.57
N ASN A 78 8.70 9.59 -15.45
CA ASN A 78 9.32 9.50 -14.14
C ASN A 78 8.53 8.48 -13.32
N TRP A 79 9.19 7.40 -12.94
CA TRP A 79 8.62 6.35 -12.10
C TRP A 79 9.56 6.08 -10.93
N GLY A 80 8.97 5.61 -9.85
CA GLY A 80 9.71 5.18 -8.68
C GLY A 80 8.89 4.21 -7.86
N ALA A 81 9.59 3.34 -7.14
CA ALA A 81 8.99 2.46 -6.16
C ALA A 81 9.85 2.51 -4.90
N GLY A 82 9.22 2.35 -3.75
CA GLY A 82 9.89 2.39 -2.47
C GLY A 82 9.12 1.61 -1.43
N ALA A 83 9.77 1.30 -0.31
CA ALA A 83 9.12 0.73 0.85
C ALA A 83 9.48 1.57 2.08
N GLN A 84 8.50 1.81 2.93
CA GLN A 84 8.66 2.50 4.20
C GLN A 84 8.48 1.49 5.32
N TYR A 85 9.53 1.27 6.09
CA TYR A 85 9.46 0.52 7.33
C TYR A 85 9.27 1.49 8.50
N THR A 86 8.33 1.17 9.39
CA THR A 86 8.06 1.94 10.61
C THR A 86 8.13 1.02 11.82
N PHE A 87 8.89 1.44 12.82
CA PHE A 87 8.97 0.79 14.12
C PHE A 87 8.46 1.75 15.20
N ARG A 88 7.53 1.28 16.04
CA ARG A 88 6.94 2.04 17.16
C ARG A 88 7.23 1.26 18.45
N PHE A 89 7.89 1.92 19.40
CA PHE A 89 8.29 1.34 20.68
C PHE A 89 7.14 1.31 21.69
#